data_AF-A0A411E642-F1
#
_entry.id   AF-A0A411E642-F1
#
_cell.length_a   1.000
_cell.length_b   1.000
_cell.length_c   1.000
_cell.angle_alpha   90.00
_cell.angle_beta   90.00
_cell.angle_gamma   90.00
#
_symmetry.space_group_name_H-M   'P 1'
#
loop_
_entity.id
_entity.type
_entity.pdbx_description
1 polymer ?
#
loop_
_entity_poly.entity_id
_entity_poly.type
_entity_poly.pdbx_seq_one_letter_code
_entity_poly.pdbx_strand_id
1 'polypeptide(L)'
;MSEDKKDLGDKAKDAFDDAKESAKKAAEEAKESAGEFKEEAKKTAQEFREGLNTAGGDNKKILAGILGILFGSLGIHKFILGYNKEGVILLAITLIGYATTCIVVGAFFFWIPGLIGLIEGIIYLTKSDEEFYNTYQVGKKPWF
;
A
#
# COMPACT_ATOMS: atom_id res chain seq x y z
N MET A 1 -56.93 -29.06 38.84
CA MET A 1 -56.97 -27.61 38.54
C MET A 1 -55.77 -26.85 39.09
N SER A 2 -55.31 -27.07 40.34
CA SER A 2 -54.12 -26.37 40.89
C SER A 2 -52.78 -27.09 40.67
N GLU A 3 -52.76 -28.42 40.55
CA GLU A 3 -51.52 -29.20 40.32
C GLU A 3 -51.04 -29.11 38.85
N ASP A 4 -51.96 -29.15 37.88
CA ASP A 4 -51.63 -29.00 36.45
C ASP A 4 -50.95 -27.67 36.12
N LYS A 5 -51.35 -26.57 36.79
CA LYS A 5 -50.73 -25.24 36.59
C LYS A 5 -49.31 -25.15 37.14
N LYS A 6 -48.97 -25.97 38.13
CA LYS A 6 -47.64 -25.98 38.76
C LYS A 6 -46.64 -26.74 37.88
N ASP A 7 -47.06 -27.89 37.34
CA ASP A 7 -46.27 -28.71 36.39
C ASP A 7 -45.98 -27.98 35.07
N LEU A 8 -46.96 -27.21 34.57
CA LEU A 8 -46.79 -26.33 33.41
C LEU A 8 -45.83 -25.17 33.67
N GLY A 9 -45.79 -24.65 34.90
CA GLY A 9 -44.91 -23.55 35.29
C GLY A 9 -43.44 -23.97 35.39
N ASP A 10 -43.16 -25.18 35.90
CA ASP A 10 -41.79 -25.70 35.99
C ASP A 10 -41.23 -26.06 34.61
N LYS A 11 -42.01 -26.72 33.74
CA LYS A 11 -41.59 -26.96 32.34
C LYS A 11 -41.32 -25.66 31.56
N ALA A 12 -42.10 -24.61 31.82
CA ALA A 12 -41.89 -23.31 31.19
C ALA A 12 -40.60 -22.63 31.67
N LYS A 13 -40.20 -22.84 32.93
CA LYS A 13 -38.92 -22.34 33.45
C LYS A 13 -37.72 -23.09 32.89
N ASP A 14 -37.78 -24.42 32.86
CA ASP A 14 -36.70 -25.23 32.31
C ASP A 14 -36.45 -24.91 30.83
N ALA A 15 -37.52 -24.80 30.03
CA ALA A 15 -37.41 -24.40 28.63
C ALA A 15 -36.86 -22.98 28.45
N PHE A 16 -37.13 -22.08 29.38
CA PHE A 16 -36.60 -20.71 29.36
C PHE A 16 -35.13 -20.65 29.74
N ASP A 17 -34.70 -21.45 30.72
CA ASP A 17 -33.30 -21.53 31.14
C ASP A 17 -32.43 -22.20 30.06
N ASP A 18 -32.91 -23.26 29.40
CA ASP A 18 -32.24 -23.88 28.24
C ASP A 18 -32.12 -22.90 27.05
N ALA A 19 -33.17 -22.13 26.77
CA ALA A 19 -33.16 -21.10 25.73
C ALA A 19 -32.16 -19.98 26.06
N LYS A 20 -32.01 -19.64 27.34
CA LYS A 20 -31.06 -18.62 27.81
C LYS A 20 -29.62 -19.12 27.74
N GLU A 21 -29.37 -20.38 28.09
CA GLU A 21 -28.03 -20.97 28.02
C GLU A 21 -27.55 -21.08 26.57
N SER A 22 -28.40 -21.57 25.67
CA SER A 22 -28.10 -21.65 24.24
C SER A 22 -27.84 -20.28 23.61
N ALA A 23 -28.64 -19.27 23.95
CA ALA A 23 -28.41 -17.89 23.51
C ALA A 23 -27.07 -17.33 24.03
N LYS A 24 -26.71 -17.64 25.28
CA LYS A 24 -25.45 -17.19 25.89
C LYS A 24 -24.25 -17.81 25.19
N LYS A 25 -24.33 -19.11 24.86
CA LYS A 25 -23.28 -19.84 24.15
C LYS A 25 -23.07 -19.32 22.73
N ALA A 26 -24.15 -19.08 21.98
CA ALA A 26 -24.08 -18.49 20.65
C ALA A 26 -23.49 -17.07 20.67
N ALA A 27 -23.81 -16.28 21.70
CA ALA A 27 -23.22 -14.95 21.88
C ALA A 27 -21.73 -15.01 22.21
N GLU A 28 -21.28 -16.02 22.95
CA GLU A 28 -19.87 -16.22 23.27
C GLU A 28 -19.05 -16.59 22.03
N GLU A 29 -19.53 -17.56 21.23
CA GLU A 29 -18.89 -17.98 19.97
C GLU A 29 -18.83 -16.83 18.94
N ALA A 30 -19.90 -16.02 18.85
CA ALA A 30 -19.91 -14.83 18.00
C ALA A 30 -18.89 -13.77 18.45
N LYS A 31 -18.65 -13.65 19.75
CA LYS A 31 -17.71 -12.68 20.32
C LYS A 31 -16.26 -13.14 20.17
N GLU A 32 -16.03 -14.45 20.30
CA GLU A 32 -14.73 -15.08 20.07
C GLU A 32 -14.30 -14.93 18.60
N SER A 33 -15.15 -15.36 17.67
CA SER A 33 -14.91 -15.23 16.22
C SER A 33 -14.70 -13.78 15.77
N ALA A 34 -15.49 -12.83 16.31
CA ALA A 34 -15.29 -11.41 16.04
C ALA A 34 -13.96 -10.89 16.64
N GLY A 35 -13.52 -11.43 17.77
CA GLY A 35 -12.24 -11.14 18.39
C GLY A 35 -11.07 -11.61 17.53
N GLU A 36 -11.11 -12.86 17.06
CA GLU A 36 -10.08 -13.43 16.18
C GLU A 36 -9.96 -12.64 14.88
N PHE A 37 -11.09 -12.36 14.20
CA PHE A 37 -11.08 -11.56 12.97
C PHE A 37 -10.52 -10.15 13.19
N LYS A 38 -10.83 -9.52 14.33
CA LYS A 38 -10.30 -8.19 14.67
C LYS A 38 -8.81 -8.22 14.91
N GLU A 39 -8.29 -9.24 15.59
CA GLU A 39 -6.85 -9.39 15.83
C GLU A 39 -6.10 -9.72 14.53
N GLU A 40 -6.65 -10.57 13.67
CA GLU A 40 -6.07 -10.86 12.34
C GLU A 40 -6.05 -9.60 11.47
N ALA A 41 -7.17 -8.87 11.38
CA ALA A 41 -7.24 -7.61 10.64
C ALA A 41 -6.26 -6.56 11.17
N LYS A 42 -6.09 -6.45 12.50
CA LYS A 42 -5.08 -5.58 13.11
C LYS A 42 -3.67 -6.01 12.73
N LYS A 43 -3.38 -7.30 12.76
CA LYS A 43 -2.06 -7.85 12.44
C LYS A 43 -1.71 -7.57 10.98
N THR A 44 -2.61 -7.85 10.05
CA THR A 44 -2.43 -7.50 8.62
C THR A 44 -2.24 -6.00 8.42
N ALA A 45 -3.02 -5.16 9.11
CA ALA A 45 -2.87 -3.71 9.03
C ALA A 45 -1.53 -3.23 9.62
N GLN A 46 -1.04 -3.86 10.69
CA GLN A 46 0.27 -3.58 11.27
C GLN A 46 1.40 -3.99 10.33
N GLU A 47 1.36 -5.19 9.76
CA GLU A 47 2.36 -5.68 8.79
C GLU A 47 2.39 -4.79 7.54
N PHE A 48 1.23 -4.35 7.03
CA PHE A 48 1.16 -3.41 5.91
C PHE A 48 1.73 -2.04 6.28
N ARG A 49 1.43 -1.53 7.49
CA ARG A 49 2.01 -0.27 7.98
C ARG A 49 3.51 -0.36 8.20
N GLU A 50 4.01 -1.49 8.67
CA GLU A 50 5.44 -1.74 8.87
C GLU A 50 6.15 -1.88 7.51
N GLY A 51 5.53 -2.55 6.53
CA GLY A 51 5.96 -2.54 5.14
C GLY A 51 5.98 -1.13 4.52
N LEU A 52 4.98 -0.30 4.84
CA LEU A 52 4.96 1.11 4.43
C LEU A 52 6.00 1.96 5.17
N ASN A 53 6.26 1.70 6.45
CA ASN A 53 7.26 2.43 7.24
C ASN A 53 8.68 2.01 6.89
N THR A 54 8.91 0.76 6.46
CA THR A 54 10.20 0.35 5.86
C THR A 54 10.36 0.92 4.44
N ALA A 55 9.27 1.11 3.69
CA ALA A 55 9.28 1.85 2.43
C ALA A 55 9.35 3.39 2.59
N GLY A 56 9.00 3.92 3.77
CA GLY A 56 8.86 5.35 4.07
C GLY A 56 9.87 5.89 5.09
N GLY A 57 10.60 5.01 5.79
CA GLY A 57 11.58 5.35 6.81
C GLY A 57 12.93 5.57 6.16
N ASP A 58 13.31 6.84 6.00
CA ASP A 58 14.57 7.37 5.42
C ASP A 58 14.97 6.84 4.03
N ASN A 59 14.40 5.74 3.54
CA ASN A 59 14.79 5.05 2.34
C ASN A 59 13.68 5.12 1.30
N LYS A 60 13.69 6.22 0.54
CA LYS A 60 12.73 6.51 -0.55
C LYS A 60 12.87 5.57 -1.75
N LYS A 61 13.62 4.47 -1.61
CA LYS A 61 14.04 3.54 -2.65
C LYS A 61 12.85 2.91 -3.36
N ILE A 62 11.98 2.25 -2.61
CA ILE A 62 10.82 1.53 -3.17
C ILE A 62 9.89 2.54 -3.87
N LEU A 63 9.61 3.67 -3.21
CA LEU A 63 8.76 4.70 -3.76
C LEU A 63 9.34 5.31 -5.06
N ALA A 64 10.62 5.68 -5.06
CA ALA A 64 11.29 6.22 -6.24
C ALA A 64 11.40 5.17 -7.37
N GLY A 65 11.62 3.90 -7.02
CA GLY A 65 11.70 2.79 -7.96
C GLY A 65 10.38 2.52 -8.69
N ILE A 66 9.29 2.36 -7.94
CA ILE A 66 7.95 2.14 -8.50
C ILE A 66 7.51 3.34 -9.35
N LEU A 67 7.73 4.56 -8.88
CA LEU A 67 7.37 5.76 -9.64
C LEU A 67 8.26 5.98 -10.85
N GLY A 68 9.51 5.50 -10.83
CA GLY A 68 10.37 5.48 -12.01
C GLY A 68 9.82 4.55 -13.09
N ILE A 69 9.31 3.38 -12.71
CA ILE A 69 8.72 2.43 -13.66
C ILE A 69 7.39 2.95 -14.23
N LEU A 70 6.48 3.41 -13.37
CA LEU A 70 5.12 3.77 -13.80
C LEU A 70 5.02 5.18 -14.39
N PHE A 71 5.78 6.13 -13.84
CA PHE A 71 5.71 7.55 -14.18
C PHE A 71 7.09 8.14 -14.54
N GLY A 72 8.00 7.28 -15.00
CA GLY A 72 9.37 7.65 -15.34
C GLY A 72 9.47 8.72 -16.43
N SER A 73 8.58 8.67 -17.43
CA SER A 73 8.52 9.68 -18.49
C SER A 73 8.19 11.08 -17.96
N LEU A 74 7.49 11.18 -16.83
CA LEU A 74 7.17 12.47 -16.20
C LEU A 74 8.30 12.96 -15.26
N GLY A 75 9.27 12.10 -14.93
CA GLY A 75 10.35 12.42 -14.00
C GLY A 75 9.92 12.51 -12.53
N ILE A 76 8.74 11.97 -12.15
CA ILE A 76 8.20 12.08 -10.78
C ILE A 76 9.13 11.48 -9.73
N HIS A 77 9.81 10.38 -10.07
CA HIS A 77 10.78 9.71 -9.21
C HIS A 77 11.96 10.61 -8.78
N LYS A 78 12.32 11.61 -9.60
CA LYS A 78 13.38 12.60 -9.28
C LYS A 78 12.96 13.56 -8.18
N PHE A 79 11.73 14.04 -8.21
CA PHE A 79 11.23 15.02 -7.24
C PHE A 79 11.22 14.46 -5.81
N ILE A 80 10.96 13.17 -5.66
CA ILE A 80 10.92 12.49 -4.35
C ILE A 80 12.29 12.44 -3.69
N LEU A 81 13.34 12.31 -4.49
CA LEU A 81 14.73 12.34 -4.05
C LEU A 81 15.26 13.77 -3.85
N GLY A 82 14.45 14.78 -4.18
CA GLY A 82 14.79 16.20 -4.09
C GLY A 82 15.55 16.74 -5.31
N TYR A 83 15.57 15.99 -6.41
CA TYR A 83 16.18 16.39 -7.69
C TYR A 83 15.22 17.23 -8.53
N ASN A 84 14.83 18.40 -7.99
CA ASN A 84 13.82 19.25 -8.61
C ASN A 84 14.26 19.76 -9.99
N LYS A 85 15.56 20.01 -10.20
CA LYS A 85 16.07 20.49 -11.49
C LYS A 85 15.96 19.40 -12.56
N GLU A 86 16.41 18.21 -12.24
CA GLU A 86 16.41 17.03 -13.11
C GLU A 86 14.98 16.59 -13.44
N GLY A 87 14.11 16.59 -12.43
CA GLY A 87 12.69 16.31 -12.62
C GLY A 87 12.02 17.29 -13.57
N VAL A 88 12.29 18.60 -13.44
CA VAL A 88 11.77 19.62 -14.36
C VAL A 88 12.35 19.47 -15.77
N ILE A 89 13.63 19.11 -15.91
CA ILE A 89 14.25 18.84 -17.22
C ILE A 89 13.55 17.67 -17.91
N LEU A 90 13.36 16.55 -17.21
CA LEU A 90 12.65 15.37 -17.71
C LEU A 90 11.22 15.73 -18.14
N LEU A 91 10.50 16.46 -17.30
CA LEU A 91 9.14 16.92 -17.59
C LEU A 91 9.11 17.84 -18.82
N ALA A 92 10.03 18.80 -18.92
CA ALA A 92 10.10 19.72 -20.04
C ALA A 92 10.40 19.00 -21.36
N ILE A 93 11.35 18.04 -21.35
CA ILE A 93 11.65 17.21 -22.53
C ILE A 93 10.43 16.40 -22.94
N THR A 94 9.71 15.80 -22.00
CA THR A 94 8.50 15.04 -22.29
C THR A 94 7.39 15.92 -22.85
N LEU A 95 7.20 17.13 -22.31
CA LEU A 95 6.22 18.08 -22.83
C LEU A 95 6.58 18.61 -24.21
N ILE A 96 7.85 18.94 -24.46
CA ILE A 96 8.34 19.37 -25.79
C ILE A 96 8.24 18.22 -26.78
N GLY A 97 8.62 17.00 -26.38
CA GLY A 97 8.48 15.80 -27.19
C GLY A 97 7.02 15.58 -27.58
N TYR A 98 6.10 15.71 -26.63
CA TYR A 98 4.66 15.61 -26.89
C TYR A 98 4.19 16.71 -27.86
N ALA A 99 4.54 17.97 -27.61
CA ALA A 99 4.17 19.11 -28.46
C ALA A 99 4.75 19.01 -29.89
N THR A 100 5.94 18.42 -30.03
CA THR A 100 6.62 18.24 -31.32
C THR A 100 6.29 16.91 -31.98
N THR A 101 5.40 16.07 -31.41
CA THR A 101 4.99 14.77 -32.00
C THR A 101 4.37 14.95 -33.40
N CYS A 102 3.74 16.10 -33.66
CA CYS A 102 3.21 16.44 -34.99
C CYS A 102 4.30 16.66 -36.05
N ILE A 103 5.55 16.89 -35.63
CA ILE A 103 6.73 16.98 -36.48
C ILE A 103 7.45 15.63 -36.36
N VAL A 104 7.94 15.08 -37.48
CA VAL A 104 8.62 13.76 -37.54
C VAL A 104 9.66 13.59 -36.41
N VAL A 105 10.32 14.67 -36.01
CA VAL A 105 11.31 14.68 -34.92
C VAL A 105 10.73 14.24 -33.57
N GLY A 106 9.54 14.71 -33.16
CA GLY A 106 8.97 14.33 -31.86
C GLY A 106 8.63 12.84 -31.78
N ALA A 107 8.19 12.25 -32.90
CA ALA A 107 7.87 10.82 -32.98
C ALA A 107 9.10 9.92 -32.72
N PHE A 108 10.32 10.36 -33.07
CA PHE A 108 11.54 9.58 -32.86
C PHE A 108 12.13 9.72 -31.45
N PHE A 109 11.84 10.79 -30.70
CA PHE A 109 12.50 11.08 -29.42
C PHE A 109 11.55 10.97 -28.20
N PHE A 110 10.23 10.88 -28.41
CA PHE A 110 9.22 10.85 -27.33
C PHE A 110 9.39 9.71 -26.30
N TRP A 111 9.93 8.57 -26.71
CA TRP A 111 10.07 7.39 -25.86
C TRP A 111 11.30 7.43 -24.93
N ILE A 112 12.27 8.32 -25.20
CA ILE A 112 13.54 8.40 -24.46
C ILE A 112 13.34 8.73 -22.97
N PRO A 113 12.54 9.73 -22.59
CA PRO A 113 12.21 9.99 -21.17
C PRO A 113 11.64 8.79 -20.43
N GLY A 114 10.75 8.04 -21.09
CA GLY A 114 10.15 6.83 -20.53
C GLY A 114 11.17 5.73 -20.28
N LEU A 115 12.10 5.54 -21.22
CA LEU A 115 13.17 4.56 -21.06
C LEU A 115 14.14 4.94 -19.93
N ILE A 116 14.52 6.22 -19.84
CA ILE A 116 15.38 6.71 -18.74
C ILE A 116 14.73 6.41 -17.39
N GLY A 117 13.46 6.79 -17.23
CA GLY A 117 12.75 6.54 -15.98
C GLY A 117 12.56 5.06 -15.66
N LEU A 118 12.31 4.21 -16.68
CA LEU A 118 12.23 2.76 -16.50
C LEU A 118 13.56 2.17 -16.02
N ILE A 119 14.68 2.52 -16.66
CA ILE A 119 16.01 2.05 -16.28
C ILE A 119 16.33 2.49 -14.85
N GLU A 120 16.09 3.76 -14.51
CA GLU A 120 16.32 4.26 -13.16
C GLU A 120 15.41 3.60 -12.12
N GLY A 121 14.15 3.37 -12.46
CA GLY A 121 13.21 2.64 -11.61
C GLY A 121 13.71 1.23 -11.28
N ILE A 122 14.24 0.51 -12.27
CA ILE A 122 14.86 -0.81 -12.06
C ILE A 122 16.12 -0.69 -11.21
N ILE A 123 17.03 0.25 -11.52
CA ILE A 123 18.27 0.47 -10.75
C ILE A 123 17.98 0.74 -9.28
N TYR A 124 16.96 1.56 -8.99
CA TYR A 124 16.59 1.87 -7.62
C TYR A 124 16.08 0.64 -6.89
N LEU A 125 15.27 -0.20 -7.53
CA LEU A 125 14.75 -1.43 -6.93
C LEU A 125 15.80 -2.55 -6.80
N THR A 126 16.81 -2.58 -7.66
CA THR A 126 17.87 -3.62 -7.64
C THR A 126 19.03 -3.26 -6.72
N LYS A 127 19.12 -2.03 -6.23
CA LYS A 127 20.13 -1.62 -5.23
C LYS A 127 19.76 -2.02 -3.81
N SER A 128 20.78 -2.30 -3.01
CA SER A 128 20.62 -2.42 -1.56
C SER A 128 20.19 -1.08 -0.97
N ASP A 129 19.47 -1.12 0.15
CA ASP A 129 18.96 0.07 0.83
C ASP A 129 20.07 1.05 1.22
N GLU A 130 21.20 0.53 1.70
CA GLU A 130 22.36 1.34 2.07
C GLU A 130 23.04 1.99 0.86
N GLU A 131 23.26 1.23 -0.22
CA GLU A 131 23.83 1.79 -1.44
C GLU A 131 22.94 2.86 -2.05
N PHE A 132 21.62 2.63 -2.07
CA PHE A 132 20.67 3.60 -2.59
C PHE A 132 20.72 4.89 -1.78
N TYR A 133 20.68 4.79 -0.45
CA TYR A 133 20.73 5.93 0.44
C TYR A 133 22.02 6.74 0.24
N ASN A 134 23.17 6.07 0.25
CA ASN A 134 24.47 6.72 0.07
C ASN A 134 24.62 7.35 -1.32
N THR A 135 24.10 6.72 -2.37
CA THR A 135 24.25 7.20 -3.75
C THR A 135 23.28 8.33 -4.10
N TYR A 136 21.98 8.16 -3.79
CA TYR A 136 20.92 9.03 -4.30
C TYR A 136 20.31 9.96 -3.25
N GLN A 137 20.50 9.69 -1.95
CA GLN A 137 19.99 10.59 -0.93
C GLN A 137 21.10 11.47 -0.38
N VAL A 138 22.24 10.88 0.00
CA VAL A 138 23.42 11.59 0.51
C VAL A 138 24.28 12.12 -0.64
N GLY A 139 24.72 11.22 -1.53
CA GLY A 139 25.60 11.55 -2.66
C GLY A 139 24.95 12.35 -3.78
N LYS A 140 23.61 12.51 -3.73
CA LYS A 140 22.81 13.31 -4.68
C LYS A 140 23.15 13.04 -6.15
N LYS A 141 23.37 11.78 -6.53
CA LYS A 141 23.60 11.37 -7.93
C LYS A 141 22.37 11.63 -8.82
N PRO A 142 22.42 12.58 -9.77
CA PRO A 142 21.23 13.06 -10.47
C PRO A 142 20.74 12.13 -11.58
N TRP A 143 21.59 11.28 -12.16
CA TRP A 143 21.26 10.35 -13.25
C TRP A 143 22.01 9.03 -13.07
N PHE A 144 21.33 7.91 -13.39
CA PHE A 144 21.83 6.52 -13.34
C PHE A 144 22.89 6.29 -12.26
#